data_AF-A0A8T6ZZL0-F1
#
_entry.id   AF-A0A8T6ZZL0-F1
#
_cell.length_a   1.000
_cell.length_b   1.000
_cell.length_c   1.000
_cell.angle_alpha   90.00
_cell.angle_beta   90.00
_cell.angle_gamma   90.00
#
_symmetry.space_group_name_H-M   'P 1'
#
loop_
_entity.id
_entity.type
_entity.pdbx_description
1 polymer ?
#
loop_
_entity_poly.entity_id
_entity_poly.type
_entity_poly.pdbx_seq_one_letter_code
_entity_poly.pdbx_strand_id
1 'polypeptide(L)'
;MQPTEKALISFFEQVALKNKALLSKLKLEQCFDVDNVRWRFTLPNLHTFLQKEDDVFNCVDYVAFRRILYNCAINQTVKLHGAEINISDNQAKVDKSHYALIWKNKTISA
;
A
#
# COMPACT_ATOMS: atom_id res chain seq x y z
N MET A 1 -18.56 -1.36 6.87
CA MET A 1 -17.23 -1.01 6.33
C MET A 1 -17.33 0.36 5.71
N GLN A 2 -16.48 1.31 6.11
CA GLN A 2 -16.52 2.69 5.58
C GLN A 2 -16.09 2.71 4.10
N PRO A 3 -16.59 3.63 3.26
CA PRO A 3 -16.21 3.70 1.84
C PRO A 3 -14.70 3.80 1.62
N THR A 4 -14.02 4.64 2.41
CA THR A 4 -12.56 4.82 2.37
C THR A 4 -11.79 3.55 2.73
N GLU A 5 -12.26 2.80 3.73
CA GLU A 5 -11.66 1.52 4.11
C GLU A 5 -11.79 0.50 2.97
N LYS A 6 -12.97 0.41 2.33
CA LYS A 6 -13.17 -0.46 1.16
C LYS A 6 -12.26 -0.08 -0.01
N ALA A 7 -12.15 1.22 -0.30
CA ALA A 7 -11.28 1.72 -1.36
C ALA A 7 -9.80 1.39 -1.06
N LEU A 8 -9.37 1.54 0.20
CA LEU A 8 -8.00 1.25 0.61
C LEU A 8 -7.66 -0.24 0.50
N ILE A 9 -8.57 -1.12 0.93
CA ILE A 9 -8.40 -2.57 0.78
C ILE A 9 -8.32 -2.95 -0.71
N SER A 10 -9.26 -2.46 -1.53
CA SER A 10 -9.28 -2.70 -2.98
C SER A 10 -8.00 -2.22 -3.65
N PHE A 11 -7.49 -1.05 -3.27
CA PHE A 11 -6.23 -0.52 -3.77
C PHE A 11 -5.05 -1.47 -3.51
N PHE A 12 -4.86 -1.88 -2.25
CA PHE A 12 -3.76 -2.78 -1.89
C PHE A 12 -3.92 -4.18 -2.50
N GLU A 13 -5.15 -4.66 -2.66
CA GLU A 13 -5.45 -5.89 -3.39
C GLU A 13 -5.01 -5.81 -4.86
N GLN A 14 -5.31 -4.71 -5.55
CA GLN A 14 -4.87 -4.50 -6.94
C GLN A 14 -3.34 -4.43 -7.06
N VAL A 15 -2.67 -3.83 -6.08
CA VAL A 15 -1.20 -3.85 -6.01
C VAL A 15 -0.68 -5.27 -5.80
N ALA A 16 -1.27 -6.03 -4.87
CA ALA A 16 -0.89 -7.42 -4.60
C ALA A 16 -1.07 -8.32 -5.84
N LEU A 17 -2.14 -8.10 -6.62
CA LEU A 17 -2.40 -8.77 -7.90
C LEU A 17 -1.49 -8.29 -9.06
N LYS A 18 -0.56 -7.37 -8.80
CA LYS A 18 0.32 -6.75 -9.80
C LYS A 18 -0.45 -6.15 -10.97
N ASN A 19 -1.56 -5.46 -10.69
CA ASN A 19 -2.33 -4.76 -11.70
C ASN A 19 -1.42 -3.82 -12.52
N LYS A 20 -1.30 -4.09 -13.83
CA LYS A 20 -0.30 -3.42 -14.69
C LYS A 20 -0.51 -1.91 -14.75
N ALA A 21 -1.76 -1.45 -14.87
CA ALA A 21 -2.04 -0.02 -14.98
C ALA A 21 -1.68 0.71 -13.68
N LEU A 22 -2.05 0.14 -12.53
CA LEU A 22 -1.71 0.69 -11.23
C LEU A 22 -0.19 0.68 -10.98
N LEU A 23 0.50 -0.43 -11.27
CA LEU A 23 1.94 -0.50 -11.12
C LEU A 23 2.69 0.50 -12.01
N SER A 24 2.19 0.75 -13.23
CA SER A 24 2.74 1.79 -14.09
C SER A 24 2.60 3.18 -13.46
N LYS A 25 1.45 3.50 -12.86
CA LYS A 25 1.27 4.77 -12.14
C LYS A 25 2.22 4.88 -10.95
N LEU A 26 2.32 3.84 -10.11
CA LEU A 26 3.24 3.83 -8.97
C LEU A 26 4.70 4.00 -9.39
N LYS A 27 5.10 3.45 -10.54
CA LYS A 27 6.46 3.61 -11.10
C LYS A 27 6.78 5.02 -11.60
N LEU A 28 5.76 5.84 -11.91
CA LEU A 28 5.95 7.22 -12.34
C LEU A 28 6.16 8.17 -11.16
N GLU A 29 5.72 7.79 -9.97
CA GLU A 29 5.91 8.58 -8.75
C GLU A 29 7.34 8.40 -8.22
N GLN A 30 8.15 9.47 -8.27
CA GLN A 30 9.54 9.45 -7.81
C GLN A 30 9.71 9.11 -6.32
N CYS A 31 8.62 9.25 -5.54
CA CYS A 31 8.59 9.02 -4.11
C CYS A 31 8.35 7.55 -3.73
N PHE A 32 8.12 6.70 -4.74
CA PHE A 32 7.99 5.25 -4.60
C PHE A 32 9.16 4.54 -5.27
N ASP A 33 9.52 3.39 -4.70
CA ASP A 33 10.44 2.46 -5.32
C ASP A 33 9.70 1.17 -5.61
N VAL A 34 9.43 0.92 -6.89
CA VAL A 34 8.66 -0.24 -7.37
C VAL A 34 9.58 -1.09 -8.24
N ASP A 35 9.94 -2.27 -7.72
CA ASP A 35 10.68 -3.28 -8.46
C ASP A 35 9.82 -4.54 -8.71
N ASN A 36 10.42 -5.63 -9.17
CA ASN A 36 9.69 -6.86 -9.50
C ASN A 36 9.26 -7.68 -8.27
N VAL A 37 9.87 -7.41 -7.12
CA VAL A 37 9.77 -8.18 -5.87
C VAL A 37 9.04 -7.38 -4.79
N ARG A 38 9.12 -6.04 -4.82
CA ARG A 38 8.50 -5.19 -3.82
C ARG A 38 8.13 -3.80 -4.33
N TRP A 39 7.23 -3.16 -3.60
CA TRP A 39 6.95 -1.74 -3.68
C TRP A 39 7.21 -1.11 -2.31
N ARG A 40 8.13 -0.14 -2.25
CA ARG A 40 8.47 0.63 -1.06
C ARG A 40 7.83 2.01 -1.09
N PHE A 41 7.32 2.45 0.06
CA PHE A 41 6.65 3.73 0.23
C PHE A 41 6.74 4.22 1.68
N THR A 42 6.50 5.50 1.89
CA THR A 42 6.19 6.08 3.21
C THR A 42 4.69 6.33 3.31
N LEU A 43 4.15 6.37 4.53
CA LEU A 43 2.71 6.64 4.72
C LEU A 43 2.28 8.03 4.21
N PRO A 44 3.06 9.12 4.40
CA PRO A 44 2.71 10.42 3.83
C PRO A 44 2.63 10.39 2.29
N ASN A 45 3.62 9.78 1.62
CA ASN A 45 3.63 9.70 0.17
C ASN A 45 2.44 8.88 -0.36
N LEU A 46 2.12 7.77 0.31
CA LEU A 46 0.94 6.97 -0.02
C LEU A 46 -0.35 7.77 0.14
N HIS A 47 -0.50 8.52 1.24
CA HIS A 47 -1.69 9.34 1.48
C HIS A 47 -1.86 10.40 0.39
N THR A 48 -0.80 11.14 0.06
CA THR A 48 -0.84 12.13 -1.03
C THR A 48 -1.15 11.52 -2.39
N PHE A 49 -0.62 10.32 -2.69
CA PHE A 49 -0.93 9.61 -3.93
C PHE A 49 -2.40 9.22 -4.00
N LEU A 50 -2.95 8.63 -2.93
CA LEU A 50 -4.35 8.20 -2.88
C LEU A 50 -5.34 9.37 -3.01
N GLN A 51 -5.01 10.54 -2.43
CA GLN A 51 -5.82 11.76 -2.60
C GLN A 51 -5.93 12.19 -4.07
N LYS A 52 -4.86 12.04 -4.86
CA LYS A 52 -4.89 12.38 -6.29
C LYS A 52 -5.67 11.38 -7.14
N GLU A 53 -5.71 10.12 -6.72
CA GLU A 53 -6.23 9.01 -7.52
C GLU A 53 -7.73 8.75 -7.33
N ASP A 54 -8.28 9.04 -6.15
CA ASP A 54 -9.69 8.77 -5.83
C ASP A 54 -10.25 9.83 -4.85
N ASP A 55 -11.35 10.47 -5.25
CA ASP A 55 -12.05 11.50 -4.47
C ASP A 55 -12.47 11.03 -3.08
N VAL A 56 -12.63 9.71 -2.87
CA VAL A 56 -12.95 9.15 -1.55
C VAL A 56 -11.88 9.43 -0.49
N PHE A 57 -10.64 9.74 -0.91
CA PHE A 57 -9.54 10.10 0.00
C PHE A 57 -9.35 11.61 0.16
N ASN A 58 -9.94 12.45 -0.69
CA ASN A 58 -9.75 13.91 -0.67
C ASN A 58 -10.15 14.53 0.67
N CYS A 59 -11.23 14.07 1.28
CA CYS A 59 -11.71 14.56 2.58
C CYS A 59 -11.06 13.88 3.79
N VAL A 60 -10.14 12.93 3.57
CA VAL A 60 -9.53 12.15 4.65
C VAL A 60 -8.20 12.78 5.03
N ASP A 61 -8.14 13.40 6.21
CA ASP A 61 -6.88 13.92 6.73
C ASP A 61 -5.89 12.78 7.05
N TYR A 62 -4.62 13.13 7.24
CA TYR A 62 -3.56 12.15 7.47
C TYR A 62 -3.76 11.34 8.77
N VAL A 63 -4.38 11.92 9.80
CA VAL A 63 -4.61 11.24 11.08
C VAL A 63 -5.72 10.19 10.92
N ALA A 64 -6.81 10.55 10.26
CA ALA A 64 -7.90 9.64 9.90
C ALA A 64 -7.40 8.54 8.98
N PHE A 65 -6.61 8.87 7.96
CA PHE A 65 -5.98 7.90 7.06
C PHE A 65 -5.19 6.84 7.83
N ARG A 66 -4.30 7.25 8.75
CA ARG A 66 -3.52 6.30 9.56
C ARG A 66 -4.41 5.41 10.42
N ARG A 67 -5.46 5.97 11.05
CA ARG A 67 -6.41 5.18 11.85
C ARG A 67 -7.10 4.12 11.00
N ILE A 68 -7.53 4.47 9.79
CA ILE A 68 -8.13 3.52 8.85
C ILE A 68 -7.10 2.45 8.49
N LEU A 69 -5.91 2.83 8.04
CA LEU A 69 -4.85 1.91 7.63
C LEU A 69 -4.51 0.86 8.70
N TYR A 70 -4.37 1.29 9.96
CA TYR A 70 -4.03 0.38 11.07
C TYR A 70 -5.18 -0.52 11.53
N ASN A 71 -6.44 -0.11 11.30
CA ASN A 71 -7.61 -0.91 11.65
C ASN A 71 -8.09 -1.80 10.49
N CYS A 72 -7.61 -1.56 9.27
CA CYS A 72 -7.99 -2.36 8.10
C CYS A 72 -7.26 -3.71 8.07
N ALA A 73 -7.96 -4.74 7.60
CA ALA A 73 -7.41 -6.07 7.37
C ALA A 73 -6.50 -6.16 6.11
N ILE A 74 -5.84 -5.08 5.69
CA ILE A 74 -5.03 -5.00 4.46
C ILE A 74 -3.99 -6.12 4.41
N ASN A 75 -3.27 -6.33 5.52
CA ASN A 75 -2.25 -7.38 5.59
C ASN A 75 -2.84 -8.78 5.39
N GLN A 76 -4.07 -9.02 5.83
CA GLN A 76 -4.75 -10.29 5.59
C GLN A 76 -5.17 -10.40 4.12
N THR A 77 -5.75 -9.33 3.55
CA THR A 77 -6.16 -9.28 2.14
C THR A 77 -4.99 -9.53 1.19
N VAL A 78 -3.87 -8.82 1.35
CA VAL A 78 -2.72 -8.98 0.44
C VAL A 78 -2.04 -10.34 0.59
N LYS A 79 -2.11 -10.96 1.78
CA LYS A 79 -1.60 -12.32 2.02
C LYS A 79 -2.32 -13.38 1.21
N LEU A 80 -3.63 -13.24 1.00
CA LEU A 80 -4.40 -14.13 0.12
C LEU A 80 -3.87 -14.13 -1.32
N HIS A 81 -3.24 -13.02 -1.73
CA HIS A 81 -2.67 -12.83 -3.06
C HIS A 81 -1.14 -13.04 -3.10
N GLY A 82 -0.58 -13.69 -2.08
CA GLY A 82 0.86 -13.99 -2.03
C GLY A 82 1.74 -12.77 -1.79
N ALA A 83 1.22 -11.71 -1.18
CA ALA A 83 1.99 -10.54 -0.80
C ALA A 83 1.94 -10.28 0.71
N GLU A 84 2.86 -9.45 1.22
CA GLU A 84 2.89 -9.06 2.63
C GLU A 84 3.40 -7.63 2.75
N ILE A 85 2.80 -6.84 3.65
CA ILE A 85 3.32 -5.51 3.99
C ILE A 85 4.12 -5.62 5.29
N ASN A 86 5.34 -5.09 5.26
CA ASN A 86 6.19 -4.98 6.43
C ASN A 86 6.83 -3.59 6.53
N ILE A 87 7.46 -3.31 7.68
CA ILE A 87 8.32 -2.14 7.84
C ILE A 87 9.71 -2.56 7.36
N SER A 88 10.18 -1.93 6.29
CA SER A 88 11.49 -2.21 5.67
C SER A 88 12.63 -1.39 6.27
N ASP A 89 12.31 -0.22 6.84
CA ASP A 89 13.24 0.65 7.56
C ASP A 89 12.48 1.40 8.66
N ASN A 90 12.81 1.12 9.92
CA ASN A 90 12.13 1.70 11.07
C ASN A 90 12.92 2.89 11.61
N GLN A 91 12.48 4.10 11.28
CA GLN A 91 13.12 5.36 11.67
C GLN A 91 12.62 5.90 13.03
N ALA A 92 12.01 5.04 13.87
CA ALA A 92 11.34 5.37 15.13
C ALA A 92 10.18 6.38 15.04
N LYS A 93 9.88 6.89 13.84
CA LYS A 93 8.79 7.80 13.52
C LYS A 93 8.01 7.25 12.34
N VAL A 94 6.73 6.93 12.56
CA VAL A 94 5.83 6.28 11.58
C VAL A 94 5.77 7.01 10.23
N ASP A 95 5.84 8.34 10.25
CA ASP A 95 5.84 9.21 9.07
C ASP A 95 7.17 9.18 8.29
N LYS A 96 8.25 8.71 8.92
CA LYS A 96 9.59 8.59 8.32
C LYS A 96 9.98 7.15 8.01
N SER A 97 9.31 6.18 8.61
CA SER A 97 9.56 4.76 8.35
C SER A 97 9.14 4.38 6.94
N HIS A 98 9.93 3.51 6.32
CA HIS A 98 9.62 2.95 5.01
C HIS A 98 8.90 1.62 5.17
N TYR A 99 7.75 1.52 4.53
CA TYR A 99 6.97 0.30 4.42
C TYR A 99 7.25 -0.34 3.06
N ALA A 100 7.12 -1.65 2.99
CA ALA A 100 7.22 -2.37 1.73
C ALA A 100 6.10 -3.39 1.62
N LEU A 101 5.40 -3.39 0.48
CA LEU A 101 4.62 -4.53 0.03
C LEU A 101 5.55 -5.45 -0.75
N ILE A 102 5.75 -6.67 -0.28
CA ILE A 102 6.62 -7.68 -0.88
C ILE A 102 5.75 -8.76 -1.52
N TRP A 103 5.90 -8.95 -2.82
CA TRP A 103 5.31 -10.09 -3.53
C TRP A 103 6.17 -11.32 -3.29
N LYS A 104 5.61 -12.31 -2.60
CA LYS A 104 6.28 -13.60 -2.43
C LYS A 104 6.13 -14.35 -3.75
N ASN A 105 7.26 -14.70 -4.36
CA ASN A 105 7.25 -15.76 -5.35
C ASN A 105 6.69 -16.99 -4.66
N LYS A 106 5.67 -17.64 -5.26
CA LYS A 106 5.26 -18.98 -4.82
C LYS A 106 6.51 -19.85 -4.90
N THR A 107 7.17 -20.07 -3.78
CA THR A 107 8.09 -21.19 -3.64
C THR A 107 7.17 -22.39 -3.78
N ILE A 108 7.21 -23.02 -4.95
CA ILE A 108 6.67 -24.36 -5.13
C ILE A 108 7.55 -25.20 -4.21
N SER A 109 7.08 -25.46 -2.99
CA SER A 109 7.58 -26.60 -2.23
C SER A 109 7.16 -27.81 -3.03
N ALA A 110 8.15 -28.42 -3.70
CA ALA A 110 8.01 -29.69 -4.39
C ALA A 110 7.65 -30.81 -3.42
#